data_AF-A0A3A5KR04-F1
#
_entry.id   AF-A0A3A5KR04-F1
#
_cell.length_a   1.000
_cell.length_b   1.000
_cell.length_c   1.000
_cell.angle_alpha   90.00
_cell.angle_beta   90.00
_cell.angle_gamma   90.00
#
_symmetry.space_group_name_H-M   'P 1'
#
loop_
_entity.id
_entity.type
_entity.pdbx_description
1 polymer ?
#
loop_
_entity_poly.entity_id
_entity_poly.type
_entity_poly.pdbx_seq_one_letter_code
_entity_poly.pdbx_strand_id
1 'polypeptide(L)'
;MGVRNCSRPLLLGDDPLERIGDLYRPKCLINLPLSPSHAFFAANDRSVTEKIERLTDRRVVDATNISTISTAKKFVYGNAEPSFVEQYLLRKLESPPP
;
A
#
# COMPACT_ATOMS: atom_id res chain seq x y z
N MET A 1 -6.52 9.85 -4.12
CA MET A 1 -5.37 10.70 -4.47
C MET A 1 -4.72 10.18 -5.74
N GLY A 2 -4.39 11.06 -6.69
CA GLY A 2 -3.59 10.67 -7.87
C GLY A 2 -2.10 10.79 -7.56
N VAL A 3 -1.31 9.79 -7.94
CA VAL A 3 0.16 9.74 -7.76
C VAL A 3 0.85 9.72 -9.12
N ARG A 4 0.56 10.74 -9.93
CA ARG A 4 0.88 10.75 -11.37
C ARG A 4 2.34 11.06 -11.70
N ASN A 5 3.11 11.60 -10.74
CA ASN A 5 4.48 12.05 -10.96
C ASN A 5 5.56 11.08 -10.43
N CYS A 6 5.22 9.80 -10.27
CA CYS A 6 6.16 8.79 -9.82
C CYS A 6 6.61 7.89 -10.98
N SER A 7 7.92 7.63 -11.09
CA SER A 7 8.47 6.71 -12.10
C SER A 7 8.06 5.25 -11.85
N ARG A 8 7.69 4.92 -10.61
CA ARG A 8 7.18 3.60 -10.21
C ARG A 8 5.66 3.66 -10.07
N PRO A 9 4.89 2.78 -10.73
CA PRO A 9 3.44 2.72 -10.56
C PRO A 9 3.04 2.01 -9.27
N LEU A 10 1.78 2.20 -8.88
CA LEU A 10 1.14 1.41 -7.84
C LEU A 10 0.95 -0.04 -8.30
N LEU A 11 1.13 -0.97 -7.36
CA LEU A 11 0.80 -2.38 -7.51
C LEU A 11 -0.63 -2.64 -7.04
N LEU A 12 -1.25 -3.67 -7.60
CA LEU A 12 -2.59 -4.13 -7.23
C LEU A 12 -2.47 -5.56 -6.67
N GLY A 13 -3.04 -5.81 -5.49
CA GLY A 13 -3.08 -7.13 -4.88
C GLY A 13 -4.44 -7.81 -5.06
N ASP A 14 -4.47 -9.13 -4.87
CA ASP A 14 -5.72 -9.91 -4.78
C ASP A 14 -6.49 -9.68 -3.47
N ASP A 15 -5.85 -9.09 -2.46
CA ASP A 15 -6.49 -8.57 -1.24
C ASP A 15 -5.99 -7.13 -0.96
N PRO A 16 -6.49 -6.14 -1.73
CA PRO A 16 -5.89 -4.81 -1.80
C PRO A 16 -6.37 -3.86 -0.69
N LEU A 17 -7.31 -4.31 0.15
CA LEU A 17 -7.83 -3.49 1.26
C LEU A 17 -6.86 -3.55 2.42
N GLU A 18 -6.09 -2.48 2.60
CA GLU A 18 -5.21 -2.32 3.75
C GLU A 18 -5.91 -1.54 4.86
N ARG A 19 -5.72 -2.05 6.09
CA ARG A 19 -6.03 -1.32 7.32
C ARG A 19 -4.75 -1.10 8.13
N ILE A 20 -4.36 0.16 8.30
CA ILE A 20 -3.25 0.58 9.15
C ILE A 20 -3.82 1.07 10.49
N GLY A 21 -3.39 0.41 11.57
CA GLY A 21 -3.91 0.63 12.92
C GLY A 21 -5.21 -0.14 13.20
N ASP A 22 -5.79 0.13 14.36
CA ASP A 22 -7.05 -0.50 14.80
C ASP A 22 -8.27 0.20 14.23
N LEU A 23 -9.22 -0.56 13.67
CA LEU A 23 -10.43 -0.04 13.01
C LEU A 23 -11.25 0.91 13.89
N TYR A 24 -11.31 0.62 15.20
CA TYR A 24 -12.10 1.37 16.16
C TYR A 24 -11.29 2.48 16.86
N ARG A 25 -10.07 2.77 16.40
CA ARG A 25 -9.25 3.86 16.92
C ARG A 25 -9.29 5.06 15.98
N PRO A 26 -9.21 6.29 16.52
CA PRO A 26 -9.30 7.52 15.70
C PRO A 26 -8.27 7.58 14.57
N LYS A 27 -7.10 6.99 14.78
CA LYS A 27 -5.97 7.02 13.83
C LYS A 27 -5.98 5.87 12.82
N CYS A 28 -7.10 5.17 12.65
CA CYS A 28 -7.23 4.17 11.59
C CYS A 28 -7.10 4.83 10.22
N LEU A 29 -6.29 4.21 9.36
CA LEU A 29 -6.20 4.55 7.94
C LEU A 29 -6.60 3.33 7.11
N ILE A 30 -7.55 3.53 6.21
CA ILE A 30 -7.88 2.61 5.14
C ILE A 30 -7.16 3.08 3.88
N ASN A 31 -6.41 2.17 3.26
CA ASN A 31 -5.71 2.40 2.00
C ASN A 31 -6.17 1.33 0.99
N LEU A 32 -6.45 1.76 -0.24
CA LEU A 32 -6.87 0.88 -1.32
C LEU A 32 -6.30 1.38 -2.66
N PRO A 33 -5.30 0.71 -3.23
CA PRO A 33 -4.88 0.93 -4.60
C PRO A 33 -6.03 0.66 -5.58
N LEU A 34 -6.38 1.64 -6.42
CA LEU A 34 -7.48 1.51 -7.39
C LEU A 34 -6.97 1.29 -8.82
N SER A 35 -5.81 1.86 -9.14
CA SER A 35 -5.15 1.74 -10.44
C SER A 35 -3.65 2.00 -10.29
N PRO A 36 -2.84 1.76 -11.33
CA PRO A 36 -1.40 2.04 -11.30
C PRO A 36 -1.00 3.50 -10.95
N SER A 37 -1.96 4.44 -10.95
CA SER A 37 -1.72 5.87 -10.69
C SER A 37 -2.67 6.49 -9.65
N HIS A 38 -3.57 5.72 -9.05
CA HIS A 38 -4.53 6.23 -8.06
C HIS A 38 -4.69 5.26 -6.89
N ALA A 39 -4.64 5.82 -5.69
CA ALA A 39 -4.98 5.14 -4.45
C ALA A 39 -6.09 5.91 -3.72
N PHE A 40 -6.97 5.17 -3.07
CA PHE A 40 -7.97 5.66 -2.15
C PHE A 40 -7.41 5.64 -0.73
N PHE A 41 -7.66 6.72 0.01
CA PHE A 41 -7.31 6.83 1.42
C PHE A 41 -8.53 7.33 2.19
N ALA A 42 -8.84 6.70 3.32
CA ALA A 42 -9.85 7.16 4.25
C ALA A 42 -9.33 7.06 5.68
N ALA A 43 -9.47 8.14 6.44
CA ALA A 43 -9.17 8.15 7.86
C ALA A 43 -10.23 8.98 8.59
N ASN A 44 -10.49 8.61 9.85
CA ASN A 44 -11.43 9.33 10.70
C ASN A 44 -10.80 10.61 11.28
N ASP A 45 -9.49 10.57 11.58
CA ASP A 45 -8.73 11.68 12.12
C ASP A 45 -8.05 12.48 10.98
N ARG A 46 -8.39 13.76 10.89
CA ARG A 46 -7.84 14.70 9.88
C ARG A 46 -6.33 14.82 9.94
N SER A 47 -5.71 14.67 11.12
CA SER A 47 -4.25 14.70 11.24
C SER A 47 -3.57 13.56 10.48
N VAL A 48 -4.29 12.46 10.20
CA VAL A 48 -3.80 11.35 9.39
C VAL A 48 -3.88 11.70 7.91
N THR A 49 -5.00 12.25 7.43
CA THR A 49 -5.12 12.67 6.03
C THR A 49 -4.13 13.77 5.67
N GLU A 50 -3.94 14.76 6.55
CA GLU A 50 -2.97 15.83 6.37
C GLU A 50 -1.53 15.32 6.31
N LYS A 51 -1.20 14.23 7.01
CA LYS A 51 0.12 13.60 6.90
C LYS A 51 0.33 12.99 5.53
N ILE A 52 -0.68 12.31 4.99
CA ILE A 52 -0.61 11.69 3.66
C ILE A 52 -0.45 12.76 2.58
N GLU A 53 -1.22 13.86 2.67
CA GLU A 53 -1.13 14.98 1.73
C GLU A 53 0.23 15.68 1.74
N ARG A 54 0.95 15.63 2.86
CA ARG A 54 2.32 16.18 2.97
C ARG A 54 3.41 15.22 2.46
N LEU A 55 3.08 13.97 2.17
CA LEU A 55 4.03 13.03 1.59
C LEU A 55 4.22 13.33 0.10
N THR A 56 5.43 13.05 -0.40
CA THR A 56 5.67 13.05 -1.84
C THR A 56 5.00 11.84 -2.49
N ASP A 57 4.58 11.96 -3.75
CA ASP A 57 4.00 10.86 -4.54
C ASP A 57 4.84 9.59 -4.43
N ARG A 58 6.18 9.71 -4.53
CA ARG A 58 7.11 8.58 -4.39
C ARG A 58 6.96 7.86 -3.05
N ARG A 59 6.88 8.60 -1.95
CA ARG A 59 6.73 8.00 -0.61
C ARG A 59 5.37 7.33 -0.43
N VAL A 60 4.31 7.93 -1.01
CA VAL A 60 2.97 7.32 -1.02
C VAL A 60 3.00 6.02 -1.81
N VAL A 61 3.55 6.03 -3.02
CA VAL A 61 3.67 4.83 -3.87
C VAL A 61 4.48 3.74 -3.20
N ASP A 62 5.67 4.05 -2.69
CA ASP A 62 6.53 3.05 -2.04
C ASP A 62 5.83 2.42 -0.83
N ALA A 63 5.21 3.23 0.04
CA ALA A 63 4.48 2.72 1.20
C ALA A 63 3.27 1.86 0.80
N THR A 64 2.46 2.32 -0.15
CA THR A 64 1.30 1.59 -0.65
C THR A 64 1.70 0.29 -1.33
N ASN A 65 2.81 0.26 -2.08
CA ASN A 65 3.30 -0.95 -2.75
C ASN A 65 3.84 -1.98 -1.75
N ILE A 66 4.61 -1.53 -0.75
CA ILE A 66 5.07 -2.39 0.35
C ILE A 66 3.88 -3.04 1.03
N SER A 67 2.84 -2.25 1.32
CA SER A 67 1.64 -2.80 1.91
C SER A 67 0.94 -3.80 1.00
N THR A 68 0.72 -3.44 -0.27
CA THR A 68 0.04 -4.30 -1.25
C THR A 68 0.71 -5.67 -1.33
N ILE A 69 2.04 -5.72 -1.36
CA ILE A 69 2.79 -6.98 -1.34
C ILE A 69 2.61 -7.71 0.00
N SER A 70 2.61 -6.98 1.11
CA SER A 70 2.47 -7.55 2.46
C SER A 70 1.08 -8.12 2.71
N THR A 71 0.02 -7.53 2.17
CA THR A 71 -1.38 -7.98 2.36
C THR A 71 -1.81 -9.02 1.35
N ALA A 72 -1.26 -9.00 0.13
CA ALA A 72 -1.59 -9.96 -0.92
C ALA A 72 -1.52 -11.41 -0.42
N LYS A 73 -2.52 -12.20 -0.83
CA LYS A 73 -2.63 -13.61 -0.44
C LYS A 73 -1.89 -14.51 -1.41
N LYS A 74 -2.05 -14.25 -2.71
CA LYS A 74 -1.45 -15.08 -3.76
C LYS A 74 -0.83 -14.25 -4.88
N PHE A 75 -1.44 -13.13 -5.26
CA PHE A 75 -1.04 -12.40 -6.46
C PHE A 75 -0.87 -10.91 -6.23
N VAL A 76 0.18 -10.37 -6.85
CA VAL A 76 0.43 -8.94 -7.00
C VAL A 76 0.60 -8.66 -8.49
N TYR A 77 -0.09 -7.65 -8.98
CA TYR A 77 -0.13 -7.23 -10.37
C TYR A 77 0.41 -5.82 -10.51
N GLY A 78 1.17 -5.58 -11.57
CA GLY A 78 1.69 -4.26 -11.91
C GLY A 78 3.05 -4.33 -12.58
N ASN A 79 3.57 -3.16 -12.95
CA ASN A 79 4.93 -3.05 -13.48
C ASN A 79 5.87 -2.76 -12.30
N ALA A 80 6.47 -3.81 -11.75
CA ALA A 80 7.40 -3.74 -10.63
C ALA A 80 8.79 -4.21 -11.05
N GLU A 81 9.84 -3.61 -10.48
CA GLU A 81 11.16 -4.20 -10.58
C GLU A 81 11.19 -5.53 -9.81
N PRO A 82 11.69 -6.63 -10.40
CA PRO A 82 11.72 -7.95 -9.76
C PRO A 82 12.36 -7.93 -8.37
N SER A 83 13.45 -7.18 -8.22
CA SER A 83 14.17 -7.02 -6.94
C SER A 83 13.32 -6.43 -5.82
N PHE A 84 12.42 -5.50 -6.14
CA PHE A 84 11.49 -4.92 -5.17
C PHE A 84 10.45 -5.95 -4.73
N VAL A 85 9.91 -6.74 -5.66
CA VAL A 85 8.91 -7.78 -5.33
C VAL A 85 9.53 -8.86 -4.46
N GLU A 86 10.71 -9.37 -4.86
CA GLU A 86 11.43 -10.43 -4.13
C GLU A 86 11.73 -10.03 -2.68
N GLN A 87 12.18 -8.79 -2.45
CA GLN A 87 12.52 -8.30 -1.12
C GLN A 87 11.36 -8.39 -0.11
N TYR A 88 10.12 -8.19 -0.56
CA TYR A 88 8.95 -8.08 0.33
C TYR A 88 8.02 -9.28 0.27
N LEU A 89 7.96 -10.01 -0.85
CA LEU A 89 7.09 -11.18 -1.01
C LEU A 89 7.67 -12.41 -0.31
N LEU A 90 8.99 -12.63 -0.39
CA LEU A 90 9.64 -13.84 0.13
C LEU A 90 9.60 -13.94 1.67
N ARG A 91 9.56 -12.80 2.37
CA ARG A 91 9.41 -12.74 3.84
C ARG A 91 8.14 -13.44 4.36
N LYS A 92 7.10 -13.58 3.52
CA LYS A 92 5.82 -14.18 3.90
C LYS A 92 5.81 -15.71 3.72
N LEU A 93 6.67 -16.26 2.85
CA LEU A 93 6.74 -17.70 2.58
C LEU A 93 7.61 -18.46 3.58
N GLU A 94 8.53 -17.77 4.26
CA GLU A 94 9.46 -18.39 5.23
C GLU A 94 8.91 -18.50 6.66
N SER A 95 7.74 -17.91 6.96
CA SER A 95 7.10 -18.04 8.28
C SER A 95 6.01 -19.13 8.23
N PRO A 96 6.23 -20.33 8.81
CA PRO A 96 5.15 -21.30 8.95
C PRO A 96 4.06 -20.75 9.87
N PRO A 97 2.78 -21.09 9.65
CA PRO A 97 1.72 -20.69 10.56
C PRO A 97 1.95 -21.30 11.96
N PRO A 98 1.57 -20.61 13.05
CA PRO A 98 1.55 -21.19 14.39
C PRO A 98 0.54 -22.33 14.52
#